data_AF-S2XLJ1-F1
#
_entry.id   AF-S2XLJ1-F1
#
_cell.length_a   1.000
_cell.length_b   1.000
_cell.length_c   1.000
_cell.angle_alpha   90.00
_cell.angle_beta   90.00
_cell.angle_gamma   90.00
#
_symmetry.space_group_name_H-M   'P 1'
#
loop_
_entity.id
_entity.type
_entity.pdbx_description
1 polymer ?
#
loop_
_entity_poly.entity_id
_entity_poly.type
_entity_poly.pdbx_seq_one_letter_code
_entity_poly.pdbx_strand_id
1 'polypeptide(L)' 'MKPQVAPMSPEGMRQAFIRELKSMGIEEGRNGESLDSLDYHSVLNLVTIERIKRDYE' A
#
# COMPACT_ATOMS: atom_id res chain seq x y z
N MET A 1 -22.36 21.34 -4.24
CA MET A 1 -21.10 21.40 -3.47
C MET A 1 -20.18 20.31 -4.01
N LYS A 2 -19.02 20.65 -4.58
CA LYS A 2 -18.03 19.64 -4.97
C LYS A 2 -17.29 19.23 -3.70
N PRO A 3 -17.15 17.94 -3.38
CA PRO A 3 -16.36 17.53 -2.21
C PRO A 3 -14.91 17.96 -2.46
N GLN A 4 -14.42 18.87 -1.63
CA GLN A 4 -13.01 19.22 -1.60
C GLN A 4 -12.30 18.07 -0.90
N VAL A 5 -11.72 17.16 -1.68
CA VAL A 5 -10.97 16.03 -1.15
C VAL A 5 -9.70 16.62 -0.54
N ALA A 6 -9.61 16.64 0.78
CA ALA A 6 -8.38 17.03 1.47
C ALA A 6 -7.24 16.12 1.00
N PRO A 7 -6.02 16.66 0.77
CA PRO A 7 -4.88 15.80 0.44
C PRO A 7 -4.69 14.78 1.56
N MET A 8 -4.61 13.50 1.19
CA MET A 8 -4.44 12.43 2.17
C MET A 8 -3.12 12.62 2.93
N SER A 9 -3.15 12.45 4.24
CA SER A 9 -1.94 12.41 5.04
C SER A 9 -1.06 11.22 4.62
N PRO A 10 0.27 11.27 4.87
CA PRO A 10 1.15 10.14 4.61
C PRO A 10 0.66 8.83 5.25
N GLU A 11 0.12 8.88 6.47
CA GLU A 11 -0.49 7.70 7.11
C GLU A 11 -1.77 7.26 6.39
N GLY A 12 -2.61 8.18 5.92
CA GLY A 12 -3.78 7.84 5.12
C GLY A 12 -3.43 7.11 3.83
N MET A 13 -2.38 7.57 3.14
CA MET A 13 -1.85 6.90 1.95
C MET A 13 -1.24 5.54 2.28
N ARG A 14 -0.46 5.45 3.37
CA ARG A 14 0.10 4.18 3.86
C ARG A 14 -1.01 3.14 4.09
N GLN A 15 -2.08 3.52 4.80
CA GLN A 15 -3.22 2.66 5.06
C GLN A 15 -3.95 2.25 3.77
N ALA A 16 -4.05 3.16 2.78
CA ALA A 16 -4.61 2.82 1.48
C ALA A 16 -3.78 1.76 0.75
N PHE A 17 -2.45 1.89 0.75
CA PHE A 17 -1.56 0.90 0.15
C PHE A 17 -1.57 -0.45 0.91
N ILE A 18 -1.65 -0.44 2.24
CA ILE A 18 -1.81 -1.68 3.03
C ILE A 18 -3.10 -2.41 2.63
N ARG A 19 -4.22 -1.68 2.51
CA ARG A 19 -5.49 -2.28 2.07
C ARG A 19 -5.40 -2.87 0.68
N GLU A 20 -4.71 -2.18 -0.22
CA GLU A 20 -4.49 -2.65 -1.57
C GLU A 20 -3.66 -3.94 -1.60
N LEU A 21 -2.52 -3.98 -0.88
CA LEU A 21 -1.72 -5.20 -0.72
C LEU A 21 -2.54 -6.36 -0.17
N LYS A 22 -3.33 -6.13 0.88
CA LYS A 22 -4.23 -7.15 1.44
C LYS A 22 -5.28 -7.62 0.41
N SER A 23 -5.81 -6.71 -0.41
CA SER A 23 -6.74 -7.08 -1.50
C SER A 23 -6.09 -7.91 -2.62
N MET A 24 -4.76 -7.81 -2.76
CA MET A 24 -3.96 -8.64 -3.66
C MET A 24 -3.59 -10.00 -3.05
N GLY A 25 -4.01 -10.29 -1.81
CA GLY A 25 -3.65 -11.51 -1.08
C GLY A 25 -2.28 -11.45 -0.40
N ILE A 26 -1.72 -10.25 -0.21
CA ILE A 26 -0.42 -10.04 0.41
C ILE A 26 -0.64 -9.59 1.85
N GLU A 27 -0.22 -10.42 2.80
CA GLU A 27 -0.45 -10.18 4.23
C GLU A 27 0.80 -9.71 4.98
N GLU A 28 1.98 -9.94 4.39
CA GLU A 28 3.29 -9.70 4.99
C GLU A 28 4.23 -8.96 4.05
N GLY A 29 5.23 -8.31 4.63
CA GLY A 29 6.36 -7.71 3.93
C GLY A 29 7.35 -8.76 3.43
N ARG A 30 8.48 -8.29 2.89
CA ARG A 30 9.44 -9.17 2.22
C ARG A 30 10.18 -10.10 3.17
N ASN A 31 10.29 -9.76 4.44
CA ASN A 31 10.98 -10.57 5.46
C ASN A 31 9.99 -11.21 6.44
N GLY A 32 8.70 -11.29 6.11
CA GLY A 32 7.64 -11.85 6.96
C GLY A 32 7.11 -10.88 8.02
N GLU A 33 7.50 -9.60 7.98
CA GLU A 33 6.96 -8.58 8.88
C GLU A 33 5.51 -8.24 8.54
N SER A 34 4.70 -7.93 9.56
CA SER A 34 3.33 -7.44 9.31
C SER A 34 3.36 -6.14 8.52
N LEU A 35 2.48 -6.01 7.51
CA LEU A 35 2.33 -4.77 6.73
C LEU A 35 2.06 -3.55 7.61
N ASP A 36 1.35 -3.74 8.73
CA ASP A 36 1.02 -2.68 9.68
C ASP A 36 2.24 -2.19 10.49
N SER A 37 3.38 -2.90 10.43
CA SER A 37 4.65 -2.49 11.04
C SER A 37 5.59 -1.72 10.08
N LEU A 38 5.34 -1.80 8.76
CA LEU A 38 6.17 -1.17 7.75
C LEU A 38 5.97 0.34 7.71
N ASP A 39 7.01 1.12 7.45
CA ASP A 39 6.86 2.56 7.20
C ASP A 39 6.22 2.85 5.82
N TYR A 40 5.84 4.10 5.59
CA TYR A 40 5.21 4.55 4.33
C TYR A 40 5.99 4.16 3.08
N HIS A 41 7.32 4.34 3.08
CA HIS A 41 8.15 4.09 1.90
C HIS A 41 8.30 2.59 1.63
N SER A 42 8.38 1.79 2.67
CA SER A 42 8.42 0.34 2.59
C SER A 42 7.13 -0.22 1.99
N VAL A 43 5.97 0.27 2.47
CA VAL A 43 4.65 -0.11 1.91
C VAL A 43 4.51 0.37 0.46
N LEU A 44 4.91 1.62 0.15
CA LEU A 44 4.86 2.17 -1.20
C LEU A 44 5.71 1.35 -2.19
N ASN A 45 6.92 0.97 -1.79
CA ASN A 45 7.80 0.16 -2.61
C ASN A 45 7.19 -1.23 -2.87
N LEU A 46 6.64 -1.85 -1.82
CA LEU A 46 5.99 -3.15 -1.94
C LEU A 46 4.80 -3.10 -2.89
N VAL A 47 3.84 -2.19 -2.70
CA VAL A 47 2.67 -2.09 -3.58
C VAL A 47 3.05 -1.76 -5.02
N THR A 48 4.10 -0.95 -5.24
CA THR A 48 4.59 -0.64 -6.59
C THR A 48 5.09 -1.89 -7.31
N ILE A 49 5.83 -2.74 -6.61
CA ILE A 49 6.42 -3.94 -7.19
C ILE A 49 5.35 -4.99 -7.48
N GLU A 50 4.35 -5.12 -6.60
CA GLU A 50 3.25 -6.05 -6.78
C GLU A 50 2.29 -5.62 -7.90
N ARG A 51 2.08 -4.30 -8.08
CA ARG A 51 1.40 -3.77 -9.27
C ARG A 51 2.14 -4.12 -10.56
N ILE A 52 3.46 -3.86 -10.59
CA ILE A 52 4.28 -4.17 -11.77
C ILE A 52 4.18 -5.64 -12.11
N LYS A 53 4.35 -6.57 -11.16
CA LYS A 53 4.24 -8.01 -11.43
C LYS A 53 2.93 -8.39 -12.13
N ARG A 54 1.80 -7.85 -11.64
CA ARG A 54 0.47 -8.12 -12.17
C ARG A 54 0.23 -7.53 -13.57
N ASP A 55 0.88 -6.43 -13.91
CA ASP A 55 0.78 -5.83 -15.26
C ASP A 55 1.49 -6.68 -16.33
N TYR A 56 2.39 -7.58 -15.93
CA TYR A 56 3.14 -8.48 -16.82
C TYR A 56 2.71 -9.95 -16.75
N GLU A 57 1.65 -10.27 -16.01
CA GLU A 57 0.99 -11.60 -15.96
C GLU A 57 -0.23 -11.66 -16.91
#